data_AF-A0A5C0ZHB3-F1
#
_entry.id   AF-A0A5C0ZHB3-F1
#
_cell.length_a   1.000
_cell.length_b   1.000
_cell.length_c   1.000
_cell.angle_alpha   90.00
_cell.angle_beta   90.00
_cell.angle_gamma   90.00
#
_symmetry.space_group_name_H-M   'P 1'
#
loop_
_entity.id
_entity.type
_entity.pdbx_description
1 polymer ?
#
loop_
_entity_poly.entity_id
_entity_poly.type
_entity_poly.pdbx_seq_one_letter_code
_entity_poly.pdbx_strand_id
1 'polypeptide(L)'
;MGFQKTNLLICTCLLLSFCSVYAQKKKSIVPTAIDFRSDIQIDGDLSEWGDSLRNYYEKQDLQYEIANDEKQIYVAMRVKDGSWQTQALHQGFSFLVNKEGKKKEGASIIFPIPDRESLRSLASKDKDEKPADIREGILKAVRAIFIVGMADVVDGPISLENNYGIKATVKIDSSDAVCYEAVIPFERIGLEQERDKEVAFNIKINGIIMRTVGGGQPMGRYGYGGYGYYGTQPSRKETQQEPGTWIILPLAKPK
;
A
#
# COMPACT_ATOMS: atom_id res chain seq x y z
N MET A 1 -27.82 -81.05 3.84
CA MET A 1 -27.06 -80.27 2.86
C MET A 1 -27.91 -79.06 2.47
N GLY A 2 -27.48 -77.83 2.77
CA GLY A 2 -28.18 -76.61 2.31
C GLY A 2 -28.50 -75.58 3.39
N PHE A 3 -27.52 -74.73 3.70
CA PHE A 3 -27.57 -73.31 4.10
C PHE A 3 -28.71 -72.78 5.00
N GLN A 4 -28.33 -72.37 6.21
CA GLN A 4 -29.10 -71.47 7.07
C GLN A 4 -29.14 -70.04 6.48
N LYS A 5 -30.31 -69.41 6.51
CA LYS A 5 -30.49 -67.97 6.26
C LYS A 5 -30.69 -67.23 7.58
N THR A 6 -29.88 -66.20 7.69
CA THR A 6 -29.72 -65.16 8.71
C THR A 6 -31.02 -64.39 8.99
N ASN A 7 -31.25 -64.00 10.24
CA ASN A 7 -32.00 -62.80 10.59
C ASN A 7 -31.29 -62.10 11.75
N LEU A 8 -30.55 -61.05 11.40
CA LEU A 8 -29.81 -60.17 12.28
C LEU A 8 -30.77 -59.09 12.80
N LEU A 9 -31.05 -59.10 14.10
CA LEU A 9 -31.84 -58.06 14.77
C LEU A 9 -30.94 -56.84 14.99
N ILE A 10 -31.27 -55.72 14.35
CA ILE A 10 -30.55 -54.45 14.43
C ILE A 10 -31.02 -53.70 15.69
N CYS A 11 -30.17 -53.65 16.72
CA CYS A 11 -30.35 -52.78 17.87
C CYS A 11 -29.85 -51.37 17.54
N THR A 12 -30.79 -50.44 17.48
CA THR A 12 -30.58 -49.00 17.32
C THR A 12 -30.02 -48.41 18.61
N CYS A 13 -28.73 -48.08 18.64
CA CYS A 13 -28.16 -47.20 19.66
C CYS A 13 -27.72 -45.88 19.00
N LEU A 14 -28.58 -44.87 19.12
CA LEU A 14 -28.28 -43.47 18.85
C LEU A 14 -27.21 -42.98 19.85
N LEU A 15 -25.94 -43.08 19.45
CA LEU A 15 -24.84 -42.34 20.06
C LEU A 15 -24.75 -40.99 19.38
N LEU A 16 -25.50 -40.01 19.92
CA LEU A 16 -25.27 -38.59 19.67
C LEU A 16 -23.91 -38.20 20.25
N SER A 17 -22.86 -38.37 19.45
CA SER A 17 -21.57 -37.76 19.71
C SER A 17 -21.74 -36.25 19.70
N PHE A 18 -21.78 -35.66 20.89
CA PHE A 18 -21.51 -34.23 21.09
C PHE A 18 -20.07 -33.96 20.67
N CYS A 19 -19.86 -33.72 19.37
CA CYS A 19 -18.65 -33.06 18.90
C CYS A 19 -18.71 -31.62 19.42
N SER A 20 -18.13 -31.39 20.60
CA SER A 20 -17.76 -30.05 21.04
C SER A 20 -16.72 -29.53 20.04
N VAL A 21 -17.18 -28.77 19.05
CA VAL A 21 -16.33 -27.98 18.18
C VAL A 21 -15.71 -26.89 19.06
N TYR A 22 -14.52 -27.16 19.57
CA TYR A 22 -13.68 -26.11 20.15
C TYR A 22 -13.18 -25.26 18.99
N ALA A 23 -13.84 -24.12 18.77
CA ALA A 23 -13.26 -23.03 18.02
C ALA A 23 -12.01 -22.57 18.77
N GLN A 24 -10.84 -23.09 18.39
CA GLN A 24 -9.56 -22.62 18.90
C GLN A 24 -9.43 -21.15 18.49
N LYS A 25 -9.64 -20.25 19.46
CA LYS A 25 -9.38 -18.83 19.32
C LYS A 25 -7.89 -18.72 18.95
N LYS A 26 -7.58 -18.46 17.66
CA LYS A 26 -6.22 -18.22 17.20
C LYS A 26 -5.66 -17.11 18.10
N LYS A 27 -4.68 -17.44 18.94
CA LYS A 27 -4.04 -16.47 19.82
C LYS A 27 -3.42 -15.42 18.92
N SER A 28 -4.08 -14.27 18.79
CA SER A 28 -3.56 -13.13 18.04
C SER A 28 -2.34 -12.66 18.81
N ILE A 29 -1.16 -13.08 18.39
CA ILE A 29 0.10 -12.56 18.90
C ILE A 29 0.16 -11.13 18.38
N VAL A 30 -0.09 -10.16 19.26
CA VAL A 30 0.09 -8.75 18.93
C VAL A 30 1.58 -8.54 18.68
N PRO A 31 1.99 -8.03 17.51
CA PRO A 31 3.40 -7.76 17.23
C PRO A 31 3.97 -6.80 18.28
N THR A 32 5.12 -7.14 18.85
CA THR A 32 5.83 -6.29 19.81
C THR A 32 6.88 -5.39 19.17
N ALA A 33 7.21 -5.64 17.90
CA ALA A 33 8.10 -4.88 17.05
C ALA A 33 7.74 -5.15 15.58
N ILE A 34 8.29 -4.37 14.65
CA ILE A 34 8.30 -4.74 13.23
C ILE A 34 9.24 -5.94 12.99
N ASP A 35 9.26 -6.46 11.77
CA ASP A 35 10.09 -7.62 11.42
C ASP A 35 11.55 -7.23 11.12
N PHE A 36 12.48 -8.13 11.42
CA PHE A 36 13.88 -8.01 10.99
C PHE A 36 14.08 -8.73 9.66
N ARG A 37 14.55 -8.02 8.61
CA ARG A 37 14.81 -8.59 7.27
C ARG A 37 16.03 -7.91 6.63
N SER A 38 17.02 -8.69 6.20
CA SER A 38 18.31 -8.22 5.66
C SER A 38 18.47 -8.34 4.14
N ASP A 39 17.57 -9.06 3.48
CA ASP A 39 17.72 -9.48 2.07
C ASP A 39 16.49 -9.08 1.25
N ILE A 40 16.07 -7.81 1.37
CA ILE A 40 14.96 -7.26 0.58
C ILE A 40 15.52 -6.49 -0.62
N GLN A 41 15.12 -6.93 -1.81
CA GLN A 41 15.35 -6.23 -3.06
C GLN A 41 14.13 -5.39 -3.41
N ILE A 42 14.34 -4.10 -3.67
CA ILE A 42 13.27 -3.18 -4.06
C ILE A 42 13.02 -3.32 -5.56
N ASP A 43 12.36 -4.41 -5.97
CA ASP A 43 12.03 -4.72 -7.37
C ASP A 43 10.52 -4.86 -7.66
N GLY A 44 9.69 -4.83 -6.61
CA GLY A 44 8.24 -4.93 -6.66
C GLY A 44 7.74 -6.37 -6.63
N ASP A 45 8.64 -7.34 -6.51
CA ASP A 45 8.34 -8.75 -6.32
C ASP A 45 8.25 -9.07 -4.82
N LEU A 46 7.03 -9.32 -4.35
CA LEU A 46 6.80 -9.49 -2.92
C LEU A 46 7.14 -10.89 -2.39
N SER A 47 7.77 -11.76 -3.20
CA SER A 47 8.10 -13.13 -2.80
C SER A 47 9.05 -13.20 -1.59
N GLU A 48 9.95 -12.24 -1.44
CA GLU A 48 10.85 -12.12 -0.28
C GLU A 48 10.10 -11.80 1.01
N TRP A 49 8.85 -11.29 0.92
CA TRP A 49 7.99 -11.00 2.07
C TRP A 49 7.20 -12.22 2.57
N GLY A 50 7.23 -13.33 1.83
CA GLY A 50 6.49 -14.57 2.09
C GLY A 50 5.23 -14.70 1.22
N ASP A 51 4.36 -15.67 1.53
CA ASP A 51 3.16 -15.97 0.71
C ASP A 51 2.17 -14.79 0.63
N SER A 52 2.13 -13.96 1.67
CA SER A 52 1.26 -12.79 1.76
C SER A 52 1.77 -11.79 2.79
N LEU A 53 1.49 -10.51 2.57
CA LEU A 53 1.71 -9.47 3.59
C LEU A 53 0.73 -9.65 4.74
N ARG A 54 1.22 -9.62 5.98
CA ARG A 54 0.45 -10.05 7.16
C ARG A 54 -0.55 -9.03 7.68
N ASN A 55 -0.38 -7.74 7.36
CA ASN A 55 -1.25 -6.68 7.85
C ASN A 55 -2.20 -6.18 6.75
N TYR A 56 -3.32 -5.62 7.17
CA TYR A 56 -4.37 -5.17 6.26
C TYR A 56 -5.02 -3.88 6.74
N TYR A 57 -5.20 -2.93 5.83
CA TYR A 57 -5.92 -1.68 6.06
C TYR A 57 -7.25 -1.70 5.30
N GLU A 58 -8.32 -1.99 6.05
CA GLU A 58 -9.65 -2.26 5.51
C GLU A 58 -10.23 -1.14 4.65
N LYS A 59 -9.95 0.13 4.99
CA LYS A 59 -10.52 1.27 4.27
C LYS A 59 -10.04 1.38 2.84
N GLN A 60 -8.87 0.82 2.52
CA GLN A 60 -8.23 0.93 1.20
C GLN A 60 -7.95 -0.43 0.55
N ASP A 61 -8.50 -1.52 1.08
CA ASP A 61 -8.18 -2.90 0.65
C ASP A 61 -6.68 -3.12 0.46
N LEU A 62 -5.89 -2.60 1.41
CA LEU A 62 -4.45 -2.47 1.28
C LEU A 62 -3.76 -3.45 2.22
N GLN A 63 -3.11 -4.47 1.65
CA GLN A 63 -2.22 -5.35 2.39
C GLN A 63 -0.86 -4.68 2.56
N TYR A 64 -0.21 -4.87 3.70
CA TYR A 64 1.09 -4.25 3.94
C TYR A 64 1.95 -4.99 4.95
N GLU A 65 3.26 -4.73 4.88
CA GLU A 65 4.23 -5.16 5.87
C GLU A 65 5.36 -4.13 5.97
N ILE A 66 5.90 -3.96 7.18
CA ILE A 66 7.01 -3.06 7.47
C ILE A 66 8.08 -3.89 8.17
N ALA A 67 9.32 -3.72 7.75
CA ALA A 67 10.48 -4.39 8.31
C ALA A 67 11.67 -3.43 8.40
N ASN A 68 12.71 -3.82 9.11
CA ASN A 68 13.99 -3.15 9.08
C ASN A 68 15.15 -4.15 9.10
N ASP A 69 16.31 -3.71 8.63
CA ASP A 69 17.61 -4.31 8.95
C ASP A 69 18.35 -3.40 9.97
N GLU A 70 19.67 -3.50 10.06
CA GLU A 70 20.49 -2.65 10.92
C GLU A 70 20.55 -1.17 10.49
N LYS A 71 20.20 -0.85 9.24
CA LYS A 71 20.50 0.44 8.60
C LYS A 71 19.33 1.06 7.86
N GLN A 72 18.26 0.31 7.59
CA GLN A 72 17.22 0.68 6.62
C GLN A 72 15.86 0.18 7.07
N ILE A 73 14.82 0.93 6.69
CA ILE A 73 13.42 0.57 6.87
C ILE A 73 12.87 0.21 5.50
N TYR A 74 12.14 -0.91 5.46
CA TYR A 74 11.48 -1.45 4.29
C TYR A 74 9.97 -1.42 4.49
N VAL A 75 9.25 -1.20 3.39
CA VAL A 75 7.80 -1.38 3.34
C VAL A 75 7.43 -2.11 2.07
N ALA A 76 6.48 -3.04 2.20
CA ALA A 76 5.76 -3.62 1.08
C ALA A 76 4.27 -3.31 1.21
N MET A 77 3.62 -3.05 0.08
CA MET A 77 2.19 -2.81 -0.02
C MET A 77 1.63 -3.55 -1.22
N ARG A 78 0.44 -4.12 -1.09
CA ARG A 78 -0.25 -4.84 -2.17
C ARG A 78 -1.72 -4.51 -2.17
N VAL A 79 -2.25 -4.19 -3.35
CA VAL A 79 -3.67 -3.87 -3.53
C VAL A 79 -4.26 -4.60 -4.71
N LYS A 80 -5.42 -5.22 -4.49
CA LYS A 80 -6.11 -6.06 -5.47
C LYS A 80 -7.35 -5.38 -6.03
N ASP A 81 -8.08 -4.60 -5.24
CA ASP A 81 -9.22 -3.84 -5.76
C ASP A 81 -8.80 -2.89 -6.90
N GLY A 82 -9.47 -3.02 -8.05
CA GLY A 82 -9.11 -2.27 -9.26
C GLY A 82 -9.28 -0.76 -9.15
N SER A 83 -10.19 -0.29 -8.30
CA SER A 83 -10.35 1.16 -8.06
C SER A 83 -9.17 1.72 -7.27
N TRP A 84 -8.73 0.99 -6.24
CA TRP A 84 -7.55 1.35 -5.45
C TRP A 84 -6.25 1.19 -6.24
N GLN A 85 -6.12 0.16 -7.10
CA GLN A 85 -5.00 0.05 -8.03
C GLN A 85 -4.90 1.29 -8.93
N THR A 86 -6.01 1.68 -9.57
CA THR A 86 -6.04 2.86 -10.44
C THR A 86 -5.66 4.11 -9.67
N GLN A 87 -6.23 4.30 -8.48
CA GLN A 87 -5.91 5.45 -7.64
C GLN A 87 -4.43 5.47 -7.23
N ALA A 88 -3.86 4.33 -6.84
CA ALA A 88 -2.46 4.23 -6.46
C ALA A 88 -1.50 4.55 -7.61
N LEU A 89 -1.79 4.10 -8.84
CA LEU A 89 -0.98 4.39 -10.01
C LEU A 89 -1.02 5.86 -10.43
N HIS A 90 -2.13 6.55 -10.17
CA HIS A 90 -2.30 7.97 -10.50
C HIS A 90 -1.84 8.92 -9.39
N GLN A 91 -2.09 8.57 -8.14
CA GLN A 91 -1.91 9.45 -6.97
C GLN A 91 -0.72 9.06 -6.08
N GLY A 92 -0.18 7.85 -6.28
CA GLY A 92 0.90 7.31 -5.48
C GLY A 92 0.45 6.64 -4.20
N PHE A 93 1.28 5.72 -3.73
CA PHE A 93 1.33 5.35 -2.32
C PHE A 93 2.14 6.40 -1.55
N SER A 94 1.82 6.56 -0.27
CA SER A 94 2.66 7.27 0.68
C SER A 94 3.13 6.32 1.77
N PHE A 95 4.42 6.36 2.06
CA PHE A 95 5.02 5.75 3.25
C PHE A 95 5.70 6.85 4.06
N LEU A 96 5.32 6.99 5.32
CA LEU A 96 5.87 7.99 6.23
C LEU A 96 6.44 7.31 7.47
N VAL A 97 7.57 7.83 7.94
CA VAL A 97 8.27 7.43 9.16
C VAL A 97 8.46 8.65 10.06
N ASN A 98 8.00 8.55 11.30
CA ASN A 98 8.27 9.50 12.36
C ASN A 98 9.09 8.81 13.48
N LYS A 99 10.37 9.18 13.58
CA LYS A 99 11.33 8.61 14.54
C LYS A 99 11.04 8.92 16.02
N GLU A 100 10.11 9.83 16.31
CA GLU A 100 9.71 10.16 17.68
C GLU A 100 8.57 9.29 18.19
N GLY A 101 8.06 8.34 17.37
CA GLY A 101 6.92 7.50 17.75
C GLY A 101 5.59 8.25 17.74
N LYS A 102 5.51 9.42 17.09
CA LYS A 102 4.32 10.28 17.11
C LYS A 102 3.54 10.20 15.81
N LYS A 103 2.20 10.21 15.91
CA LYS A 103 1.26 10.26 14.77
C LYS A 103 1.17 11.66 14.17
N LYS A 104 2.29 12.16 13.67
CA LYS A 104 2.44 13.49 13.03
C LYS A 104 3.37 13.38 11.83
N GLU A 105 3.57 14.49 11.14
CA GLU A 105 4.50 14.61 10.02
C GLU A 105 5.88 14.01 10.33
N GLY A 106 6.53 13.47 9.31
CA GLY A 106 7.82 12.83 9.38
C GLY A 106 8.42 12.70 7.99
N ALA A 107 9.51 11.95 7.88
CA ALA A 107 10.10 11.65 6.59
C ALA A 107 9.13 10.79 5.77
N SER A 108 8.95 11.09 4.49
CA SER A 108 8.02 10.33 3.64
C SER A 108 8.52 10.13 2.23
N ILE A 109 8.12 9.00 1.65
CA ILE A 109 8.23 8.67 0.23
C ILE A 109 6.82 8.67 -0.36
N ILE A 110 6.68 9.30 -1.53
CA ILE A 110 5.48 9.25 -2.35
C ILE A 110 5.84 8.71 -3.74
N PHE A 111 5.27 7.56 -4.08
CA PHE A 111 5.54 6.88 -5.35
C PHE A 111 4.42 5.86 -5.66
N PRO A 112 4.02 5.65 -6.93
CA PRO A 112 4.48 6.36 -8.12
C PRO A 112 3.77 7.71 -8.28
N ILE A 113 4.44 8.68 -8.92
CA ILE A 113 3.79 9.90 -9.42
C ILE A 113 4.11 10.02 -10.92
N PRO A 114 3.16 9.68 -11.80
CA PRO A 114 3.37 9.78 -13.23
C PRO A 114 3.44 11.25 -13.68
N ASP A 115 4.28 11.51 -14.68
CA ASP A 115 4.35 12.82 -15.31
C ASP A 115 3.02 13.15 -16.04
N ARG A 116 2.53 14.36 -15.82
CA ARG A 116 1.20 14.78 -16.32
C ARG A 116 1.18 14.92 -17.83
N GLU A 117 2.27 15.37 -18.44
CA GLU A 117 2.35 15.51 -19.88
C GLU A 117 2.36 14.14 -20.55
N SER A 118 3.14 13.22 -20.00
CA SER A 118 3.17 11.81 -20.39
C SER A 118 1.79 11.14 -20.27
N LEU A 119 1.04 11.41 -19.19
CA LEU A 119 -0.34 10.93 -19.05
C LEU A 119 -1.29 11.51 -20.10
N ARG A 120 -1.16 12.81 -20.43
CA ARG A 120 -1.97 13.44 -21.48
C ARG A 120 -1.67 12.84 -22.84
N SER A 121 -0.38 12.64 -23.15
CA SER A 121 0.06 11.97 -24.37
C SER A 121 -0.51 10.56 -24.45
N LEU A 122 -0.44 9.77 -23.37
CA LEU A 122 -1.02 8.43 -23.32
C LEU A 122 -2.54 8.44 -23.55
N ALA A 123 -3.25 9.43 -23.00
CA ALA A 123 -4.68 9.57 -23.18
C ALA A 123 -5.07 9.94 -24.62
N SER A 124 -4.27 10.77 -25.28
CA SER A 124 -4.51 11.27 -26.65
C SER A 124 -4.07 10.30 -27.75
N LYS A 125 -3.33 9.24 -27.44
CA LYS A 125 -2.97 8.21 -28.43
C LYS A 125 -4.20 7.58 -29.06
N ASP A 126 -4.06 7.19 -30.32
CA ASP A 126 -5.07 6.37 -30.99
C ASP A 126 -5.17 4.99 -30.34
N LYS A 127 -6.32 4.31 -30.53
CA LYS A 127 -6.60 3.02 -29.88
C LYS A 127 -5.52 1.97 -30.18
N ASP A 128 -4.99 1.98 -31.40
CA ASP A 128 -3.99 1.01 -31.85
C ASP A 128 -2.59 1.27 -31.29
N GLU A 129 -2.34 2.48 -30.77
CA GLU A 129 -1.05 2.88 -30.16
C GLU A 129 -1.06 2.83 -28.63
N LYS A 130 -2.24 2.56 -28.03
CA LYS A 130 -2.36 2.41 -26.58
C LYS A 130 -1.75 1.08 -26.15
N PRO A 131 -1.02 1.05 -25.02
CA PRO A 131 -0.61 -0.21 -24.40
C PRO A 131 -1.82 -1.12 -24.19
N ALA A 132 -1.63 -2.43 -24.36
CA ALA A 132 -2.65 -3.43 -24.06
C ALA A 132 -3.14 -3.31 -22.60
N ASP A 133 -2.21 -3.01 -21.70
CA ASP A 133 -2.51 -2.58 -20.33
C ASP A 133 -2.08 -1.13 -20.11
N ILE A 134 -3.08 -0.25 -19.93
CA ILE A 134 -2.87 1.18 -19.66
C ILE A 134 -2.04 1.41 -18.40
N ARG A 135 -2.11 0.52 -17.41
CA ARG A 135 -1.33 0.64 -16.15
C ARG A 135 0.16 0.59 -16.41
N GLU A 136 0.63 -0.25 -17.34
CA GLU A 136 2.03 -0.24 -17.75
C GLU A 136 2.43 1.09 -18.39
N GLY A 137 1.53 1.68 -19.20
CA GLY A 137 1.73 3.00 -19.78
C GLY A 137 1.89 4.09 -18.71
N ILE A 138 1.10 4.01 -17.64
CA ILE A 138 1.18 4.93 -16.49
C ILE A 138 2.52 4.74 -15.76
N LEU A 139 2.93 3.50 -15.48
CA LEU A 139 4.23 3.23 -14.83
C LEU A 139 5.41 3.73 -15.68
N LYS A 140 5.34 3.57 -17.00
CA LYS A 140 6.31 4.13 -17.95
C LYS A 140 6.32 5.65 -18.00
N ALA A 141 5.32 6.34 -17.44
CA ALA A 141 5.29 7.79 -17.31
C ALA A 141 5.91 8.30 -16.00
N VAL A 142 6.31 7.42 -15.08
CA VAL A 142 6.93 7.80 -13.81
C VAL A 142 8.39 8.18 -14.03
N ARG A 143 8.83 9.29 -13.41
CA ARG A 143 10.18 9.86 -13.62
C ARG A 143 10.96 10.10 -12.33
N ALA A 144 10.28 10.15 -11.19
CA ALA A 144 10.88 10.54 -9.93
C ALA A 144 10.18 9.88 -8.74
N ILE A 145 10.92 9.80 -7.63
CA ILE A 145 10.40 9.52 -6.29
C ILE A 145 10.24 10.86 -5.58
N PHE A 146 9.08 11.13 -4.98
CA PHE A 146 8.91 12.34 -4.20
C PHE A 146 9.24 12.08 -2.74
N ILE A 147 10.08 12.91 -2.15
CA ILE A 147 10.49 12.82 -0.76
C ILE A 147 10.16 14.11 0.00
N VAL A 148 9.87 13.97 1.29
CA VAL A 148 9.64 15.09 2.20
C VAL A 148 10.24 14.74 3.56
N GLY A 149 10.83 15.70 4.25
CA GLY A 149 11.25 15.59 5.66
C GLY A 149 12.48 14.72 5.88
N MET A 150 13.34 14.54 4.86
CA MET A 150 14.63 13.89 5.02
C MET A 150 15.60 14.81 5.78
N ALA A 151 16.50 14.23 6.57
CA ALA A 151 17.41 14.97 7.43
C ALA A 151 18.46 15.77 6.64
N ASP A 152 18.90 15.24 5.50
CA ASP A 152 20.02 15.77 4.71
C ASP A 152 19.75 15.82 3.21
N VAL A 153 18.48 15.67 2.80
CA VAL A 153 18.05 15.78 1.40
C VAL A 153 16.94 16.81 1.29
N VAL A 154 17.03 17.69 0.30
CA VAL A 154 16.01 18.71 0.04
C VAL A 154 14.70 18.05 -0.42
N ASP A 155 13.59 18.49 0.16
CA ASP A 155 12.26 18.03 -0.22
C ASP A 155 11.96 18.24 -1.71
N GLY A 156 11.32 17.26 -2.33
CA GLY A 156 10.95 17.32 -3.74
C GLY A 156 11.16 16.01 -4.49
N PRO A 157 11.12 16.07 -5.83
CA PRO A 157 11.40 14.91 -6.68
C PRO A 157 12.90 14.60 -6.71
N ILE A 158 13.25 13.34 -6.48
CA ILE A 158 14.57 12.77 -6.73
C ILE A 158 14.50 11.74 -7.86
N SER A 159 15.61 11.55 -8.56
CA SER A 159 15.72 10.54 -9.62
C SER A 159 15.46 9.12 -9.07
N LEU A 160 14.87 8.26 -9.92
CA LEU A 160 14.69 6.84 -9.60
C LEU A 160 16.04 6.16 -9.28
N GLU A 161 17.07 6.55 -10.03
CA GLU A 161 18.48 6.25 -9.73
C GLU A 161 19.09 7.45 -8.99
N ASN A 162 19.36 7.28 -7.70
CA ASN A 162 19.93 8.34 -6.86
C ASN A 162 20.99 7.76 -5.90
N ASN A 163 21.80 8.65 -5.34
CA ASN A 163 22.88 8.30 -4.43
C ASN A 163 22.48 8.36 -2.94
N TYR A 164 21.18 8.53 -2.64
CA TYR A 164 20.69 8.65 -1.26
C TYR A 164 20.34 7.30 -0.63
N GLY A 165 20.39 6.21 -1.40
CA GLY A 165 19.93 4.89 -0.97
C GLY A 165 18.41 4.78 -0.83
N ILE A 166 17.66 5.80 -1.24
CA ILE A 166 16.20 5.79 -1.26
C ILE A 166 15.75 5.14 -2.56
N LYS A 167 14.96 4.07 -2.47
CA LYS A 167 14.38 3.40 -3.64
C LYS A 167 12.89 3.18 -3.41
N ALA A 168 12.13 3.24 -4.49
CA ALA A 168 10.72 2.87 -4.52
C ALA A 168 10.39 2.30 -5.89
N THR A 169 9.57 1.26 -5.92
CA THR A 169 9.18 0.57 -7.15
C THR A 169 7.75 0.08 -7.06
N VAL A 170 7.13 -0.10 -8.22
CA VAL A 170 5.79 -0.64 -8.37
C VAL A 170 5.79 -1.65 -9.51
N LYS A 171 5.20 -2.81 -9.27
CA LYS A 171 5.03 -3.89 -10.23
C LYS A 171 3.59 -4.38 -10.19
N ILE A 172 3.08 -4.86 -11.33
CA ILE A 172 1.82 -5.60 -11.37
C ILE A 172 2.18 -7.08 -11.32
N ASP A 173 1.68 -7.79 -10.31
CA ASP A 173 1.97 -9.21 -10.13
C ASP A 173 1.12 -10.10 -11.07
N SER A 174 1.42 -11.40 -11.10
CA SER A 174 0.70 -12.37 -11.93
C SER A 174 -0.76 -12.60 -11.51
N SER A 175 -1.16 -12.11 -10.34
CA SER A 175 -2.55 -12.14 -9.84
C SER A 175 -3.29 -10.82 -10.09
N ASP A 176 -2.75 -9.96 -10.96
CA ASP A 176 -3.29 -8.66 -11.32
C ASP A 176 -3.33 -7.65 -10.16
N ALA A 177 -2.49 -7.83 -9.13
CA ALA A 177 -2.37 -6.91 -8.01
C ALA A 177 -1.26 -5.88 -8.26
N VAL A 178 -1.45 -4.65 -7.78
CA VAL A 178 -0.39 -3.63 -7.75
C VAL A 178 0.42 -3.82 -6.47
N CYS A 179 1.69 -4.14 -6.65
CA CYS A 179 2.69 -4.33 -5.60
C CYS A 179 3.62 -3.13 -5.55
N TYR A 180 3.82 -2.58 -4.37
CA TYR A 180 4.71 -1.46 -4.11
C TYR A 180 5.75 -1.88 -3.08
N GLU A 181 6.98 -1.43 -3.28
CA GLU A 181 8.03 -1.51 -2.27
C GLU A 181 8.82 -0.21 -2.19
N ALA A 182 9.32 0.08 -0.99
CA ALA A 182 10.27 1.16 -0.79
C ALA A 182 11.24 0.89 0.36
N VAL A 183 12.38 1.58 0.30
CA VAL A 183 13.41 1.59 1.33
C VAL A 183 13.80 3.01 1.70
N ILE A 184 13.96 3.27 3.00
CA ILE A 184 14.50 4.50 3.57
C ILE A 184 15.68 4.15 4.48
N PRO A 185 16.91 4.59 4.17
CA PRO A 185 18.04 4.45 5.08
C PRO A 185 17.84 5.27 6.36
N PHE A 186 18.25 4.71 7.50
CA PHE A 186 18.15 5.32 8.83
C PHE A 186 18.83 6.69 8.89
N GLU A 187 19.98 6.84 8.23
CA GLU A 187 20.72 8.11 8.13
C GLU A 187 19.88 9.23 7.50
N ARG A 188 19.03 8.91 6.51
CA ARG A 188 18.18 9.89 5.80
C ARG A 188 17.09 10.45 6.68
N ILE A 189 16.81 9.81 7.82
CA ILE A 189 15.77 10.22 8.76
C ILE A 189 16.32 10.50 10.15
N GLY A 190 17.64 10.41 10.32
CA GLY A 190 18.34 10.55 11.60
C GLY A 190 17.78 9.61 12.67
N LEU A 191 17.52 8.36 12.27
CA LEU A 191 17.06 7.29 13.13
C LEU A 191 18.27 6.43 13.52
N GLU A 192 18.29 5.98 14.76
CA GLU A 192 19.34 5.12 15.30
C GLU A 192 18.68 3.84 15.78
N GLN A 193 19.43 2.74 15.80
CA GLN A 193 18.90 1.45 16.23
C GLN A 193 18.76 1.40 17.75
N GLU A 194 17.67 1.99 18.25
CA GLU A 194 17.27 1.93 19.65
C GLU A 194 16.25 0.81 19.86
N ARG A 195 16.64 -0.21 20.63
CA ARG A 195 15.97 -1.52 20.70
C ARG A 195 14.53 -1.52 21.24
N ASP A 196 14.13 -0.48 21.96
CA ASP A 196 12.81 -0.39 22.60
C ASP A 196 12.10 0.95 22.29
N LYS A 197 12.69 1.79 21.43
CA LYS A 197 12.10 3.07 21.05
C LYS A 197 11.06 2.86 19.97
N GLU A 198 9.84 3.31 20.25
CA GLU A 198 8.76 3.27 19.28
C GLU A 198 9.01 4.21 18.11
N VAL A 199 8.72 3.72 16.91
CA VAL A 199 8.71 4.49 15.67
C VAL A 199 7.28 4.47 15.14
N ALA A 200 6.81 5.62 14.68
CA ALA A 200 5.49 5.74 14.08
C ALA A 200 5.61 5.68 12.57
N PHE A 201 4.79 4.83 11.96
CA PHE A 201 4.68 4.64 10.52
C PHE A 201 3.28 5.02 10.07
N ASN A 202 3.18 5.63 8.89
CA ASN A 202 1.90 5.79 8.21
C ASN A 202 2.02 5.28 6.78
N ILE A 203 1.02 4.52 6.36
CA ILE A 203 0.87 4.10 4.97
C ILE A 203 -0.51 4.48 4.45
N LYS A 204 -0.59 4.74 3.15
CA LYS A 204 -1.84 4.94 2.42
C LYS A 204 -1.66 4.91 0.91
N ILE A 205 -2.77 4.68 0.23
CA ILE A 205 -2.99 5.15 -1.14
C ILE A 205 -3.46 6.61 -1.05
N ASN A 206 -2.81 7.50 -1.80
CA ASN A 206 -3.15 8.92 -1.74
C ASN A 206 -4.52 9.19 -2.33
N GLY A 207 -5.25 10.12 -1.70
CA GLY A 207 -6.50 10.64 -2.23
C GLY A 207 -6.29 11.44 -3.52
N ILE A 208 -7.39 11.64 -4.24
CA ILE A 208 -7.42 12.55 -5.38
C ILE A 208 -7.24 13.97 -4.84
N ILE A 209 -6.03 14.52 -5.00
CA ILE A 209 -5.81 15.94 -4.74
C ILE A 209 -6.40 16.68 -5.95
N MET A 210 -7.63 17.18 -5.83
CA MET A 210 -8.11 18.22 -6.74
C MET A 210 -7.23 19.46 -6.50
N ARG A 211 -6.12 19.57 -7.24
CA ARG A 211 -5.31 20.79 -7.26
C ARG A 211 -6.07 21.81 -8.11
N THR A 212 -6.96 22.56 -7.48
CA THR A 212 -7.50 23.80 -8.06
C THR A 212 -6.37 24.83 -8.07
N VAL A 213 -5.49 24.75 -9.07
CA VAL A 213 -4.46 25.77 -9.29
C VAL A 213 -5.11 26.89 -10.08
N GLY A 214 -5.36 28.01 -9.41
CA GLY A 214 -5.66 29.31 -10.01
C GLY A 214 -7.00 29.42 -10.74
N GLY A 215 -8.03 29.94 -10.05
CA GLY A 215 -9.13 30.70 -10.66
C GLY A 215 -9.97 30.05 -11.78
N GLY A 216 -9.77 28.78 -12.10
CA GLY A 216 -10.53 28.03 -13.10
C GLY A 216 -11.50 27.08 -12.41
N GLN A 217 -12.76 27.12 -12.85
CA GLN A 217 -13.83 26.26 -12.35
C GLN A 217 -13.41 24.77 -12.30
N PRO A 218 -13.92 23.98 -11.35
CA PRO A 218 -13.69 22.55 -11.31
C PRO A 218 -14.26 21.92 -12.59
N MET A 219 -13.38 21.40 -13.45
CA MET A 219 -13.76 20.62 -14.62
C MET A 219 -14.38 19.31 -14.12
N GLY A 220 -15.70 19.33 -14.02
CA GLY A 220 -16.53 18.16 -13.79
C GLY A 220 -16.34 17.13 -14.90
N ARG A 221 -16.24 15.89 -14.47
CA ARG A 221 -16.53 14.65 -15.18
C ARG A 221 -17.59 14.85 -16.29
N TYR A 222 -17.19 14.52 -17.53
CA TYR A 222 -18.01 14.25 -18.73
C TYR A 222 -19.54 14.42 -18.60
N GLY A 223 -20.14 15.30 -19.43
CA GLY A 223 -21.58 15.29 -19.69
C GLY A 223 -22.08 16.48 -20.52
N TYR A 224 -22.53 16.18 -21.74
CA TYR A 224 -23.49 16.91 -22.60
C TYR A 224 -24.20 18.16 -22.03
N GLY A 225 -24.11 19.28 -22.76
CA GLY A 225 -25.22 20.20 -23.04
C GLY A 225 -25.76 21.12 -21.93
N GLY A 226 -25.84 22.42 -22.26
CA GLY A 226 -26.95 23.28 -21.79
C GLY A 226 -26.64 24.30 -20.69
N TYR A 227 -26.74 25.57 -21.08
CA TYR A 227 -27.20 26.78 -20.35
C TYR A 227 -26.91 26.97 -18.84
N GLY A 228 -26.38 28.16 -18.54
CA GLY A 228 -25.77 28.51 -17.27
C GLY A 228 -26.71 28.84 -16.12
N TYR A 229 -26.10 28.97 -14.94
CA TYR A 229 -26.66 29.60 -13.75
C TYR A 229 -25.53 30.22 -12.93
N TYR A 230 -25.69 31.50 -12.56
CA TYR A 230 -24.91 32.17 -11.53
C TYR A 230 -25.27 31.55 -10.16
N GLY A 231 -24.28 31.02 -9.44
CA GLY A 231 -24.49 30.46 -8.11
C GLY A 231 -23.20 30.36 -7.30
N THR A 232 -23.18 31.10 -6.18
CA THR A 232 -22.44 30.93 -4.92
C THR A 232 -21.10 30.19 -4.96
N GLN A 233 -20.00 30.89 -4.66
CA GLN A 233 -18.68 30.27 -4.45
C GLN A 233 -18.78 29.17 -3.37
N PRO A 234 -18.44 27.91 -3.68
CA PRO A 234 -18.37 26.88 -2.66
C PRO A 234 -17.24 27.23 -1.70
N SER A 235 -17.53 27.18 -0.40
CA SER A 235 -16.50 27.29 0.63
C SER A 235 -15.43 26.23 0.36
N ARG A 236 -14.16 26.62 0.49
CA ARG A 236 -12.99 25.75 0.32
C ARG A 236 -13.08 24.63 1.35
N LYS A 237 -13.74 23.53 0.99
CA LYS A 237 -13.62 22.28 1.73
C LYS A 237 -12.20 21.80 1.43
N GLU A 238 -11.30 22.06 2.36
CA GLU A 238 -9.96 21.49 2.33
C GLU A 238 -10.13 19.99 2.05
N THR A 239 -9.57 19.52 0.94
CA THR A 239 -9.74 18.14 0.49
C THR A 239 -9.35 17.25 1.67
N GLN A 240 -10.31 16.49 2.20
CA GLN A 240 -10.08 15.61 3.33
C GLN A 240 -8.98 14.63 2.91
N GLN A 241 -7.74 14.88 3.35
CA GLN A 241 -6.64 13.98 3.06
C GLN A 241 -6.95 12.66 3.75
N GLU A 242 -6.91 11.56 3.00
CA GLU A 242 -7.00 10.23 3.59
C GLU A 242 -5.91 10.11 4.67
N PRO A 243 -6.28 9.85 5.95
CA PRO A 243 -5.33 9.90 7.06
C PRO A 243 -4.36 8.72 7.07
N GLY A 244 -4.59 7.70 6.23
CA GLY A 244 -3.86 6.45 6.24
C GLY A 244 -4.12 5.61 7.48
N THR A 245 -3.31 4.57 7.67
CA THR A 245 -3.25 3.82 8.93
C THR A 245 -1.95 4.10 9.65
N TRP A 246 -2.02 4.35 10.95
CA TRP A 246 -0.86 4.58 11.80
C TRP A 246 -0.48 3.30 12.53
N ILE A 247 0.80 2.94 12.43
CA ILE A 247 1.43 1.84 13.16
C ILE A 247 2.46 2.45 14.08
N ILE A 248 2.46 2.08 15.36
CA ILE A 248 3.49 2.49 16.31
C ILE A 248 4.08 1.21 16.87
N LEU A 249 5.32 0.91 16.49
CA LEU A 249 6.03 -0.28 16.91
C LEU A 249 7.53 0.04 17.03
N PRO A 250 8.24 -0.61 17.97
CA PRO A 250 9.70 -0.61 17.99
C PRO A 250 10.30 -1.23 16.73
N LEU A 251 11.56 -0.88 16.45
CA LEU A 251 12.37 -1.55 15.44
C LEU A 251 12.71 -2.98 15.86
N ALA A 252 12.86 -3.85 14.88
CA ALA A 252 13.34 -5.20 15.08
C ALA A 252 14.83 -5.24 15.44
N LYS A 253 15.19 -6.22 16.27
CA LYS A 253 16.57 -6.47 16.71
C LYS A 253 17.24 -7.43 15.70
N PRO A 254 18.55 -7.25 15.41
CA PRO A 254 19.31 -8.26 14.67
C PRO A 254 19.22 -9.58 15.41
N LYS A 255 19.05 -10.68 14.67
CA LYS A 255 18.98 -12.03 15.24
C LYS A 255 20.35 -12.56 15.59
#